data_AF-A0A0W1QH30-F1
#
_entry.id   AF-A0A0W1QH30-F1
#
_cell.length_a   1.000
_cell.length_b   1.000
_cell.length_c   1.000
_cell.angle_alpha   90.00
_cell.angle_beta   90.00
_cell.angle_gamma   90.00
#
_symmetry.space_group_name_H-M   'P 1'
#
loop_
_entity.id
_entity.type
_entity.pdbx_description
1 polymer ?
#
loop_
_entity_poly.entity_id
_entity_poly.type
_entity_poly.pdbx_seq_one_letter_code
_entity_poly.pdbx_strand_id
1 'polypeptide(L)'
;MMMRASLAILGLLAAEPCLAQTEAARPVPPAGRPIDPAAQGWSVTVGAAPILTPMWQGSRDMALSIFPDLRINYKDAIFASIPDGLGWNAVNRDGWKAGPLAKMRFGRDEDRGGSPFLITGSSDALRGMGNIAAAAELGGFVEKRFGSWRARVELRRGFGGHEGVIADTALTYRTRAGRAIVSIGPRATIASKAFIDTYFGIDTAQSRRTGLRTYAASGGVLSYGIGGSVLRPINRRSAVTLFTGLDRLGDAAGDSPLIRERGRRMQFTLGLGYGYRFRL
;
A
#
# COMPACT_ATOMS: atom_id res chain seq x y z
N MET A 1 -59.64 28.13 26.51
CA MET A 1 -59.50 26.67 26.74
C MET A 1 -58.85 26.11 25.48
N MET A 2 -57.52 26.20 25.35
CA MET A 2 -56.53 25.21 25.81
C MET A 2 -56.74 23.84 25.12
N MET A 3 -55.73 23.21 24.51
CA MET A 3 -54.32 23.16 24.95
C MET A 3 -53.33 23.00 23.78
N ARG A 4 -52.12 23.57 23.90
CA ARG A 4 -50.98 23.31 23.00
C ARG A 4 -50.29 22.00 23.41
N ALA A 5 -49.87 21.19 22.45
CA ALA A 5 -48.97 20.07 22.70
C ALA A 5 -47.57 20.38 22.11
N SER A 6 -46.71 20.96 22.95
CA SER A 6 -45.27 20.98 22.71
C SER A 6 -44.67 19.70 23.27
N LEU A 7 -43.91 18.94 22.48
CA LEU A 7 -43.04 17.88 23.02
C LEU A 7 -41.58 18.30 22.87
N ALA A 8 -40.92 18.48 24.01
CA ALA A 8 -39.49 18.73 24.06
C ALA A 8 -38.73 17.40 23.87
N ILE A 9 -37.66 17.41 23.11
CA ILE A 9 -36.63 16.37 23.16
C ILE A 9 -35.42 16.97 23.88
N LEU A 10 -35.15 16.41 25.06
CA LEU A 10 -34.04 16.76 25.92
C LEU A 10 -32.73 16.25 25.28
N GLY A 11 -31.70 17.09 25.18
CA GLY A 11 -30.39 16.65 24.74
C GLY A 11 -29.55 16.08 25.90
N LEU A 12 -28.60 15.19 25.60
CA LEU A 12 -27.45 14.95 26.47
C LEU A 12 -26.23 14.38 25.73
N LEU A 13 -25.08 15.01 26.00
CA LEU A 13 -23.70 14.50 25.92
C LEU A 13 -23.10 13.99 24.59
N ALA A 14 -22.35 14.91 23.99
CA ALA A 14 -20.98 14.77 23.50
C ALA A 14 -20.29 13.38 23.52
N ALA A 15 -19.81 12.99 22.34
CA ALA A 15 -18.50 12.35 22.18
C ALA A 15 -17.76 13.06 21.02
N GLU A 16 -16.48 13.33 21.19
CA GLU A 16 -15.66 14.13 20.27
C GLU A 16 -15.44 13.42 18.91
N PRO A 17 -15.30 14.16 17.80
CA PRO A 17 -14.89 13.56 16.54
C PRO A 17 -13.40 13.20 16.61
N CYS A 18 -13.09 11.98 17.08
CA CYS A 18 -11.77 11.38 17.00
C CYS A 18 -11.40 11.12 15.52
N LEU A 19 -10.93 12.16 14.83
CA LEU A 19 -10.52 12.09 13.43
C LEU A 19 -9.20 11.33 13.31
N ALA A 20 -9.23 10.22 12.59
CA ALA A 20 -8.23 9.16 12.68
C ALA A 20 -7.35 9.02 11.41
N GLN A 21 -6.20 8.32 11.57
CA GLN A 21 -5.47 7.49 10.57
C GLN A 21 -4.50 8.13 9.52
N THR A 22 -3.44 7.50 8.91
CA THR A 22 -2.37 6.48 9.25
C THR A 22 -1.35 6.23 8.05
N GLU A 23 -0.43 5.22 8.17
CA GLU A 23 0.40 4.32 7.25
C GLU A 23 1.05 4.57 5.85
N ALA A 24 2.34 4.13 5.83
CA ALA A 24 3.43 4.23 4.85
C ALA A 24 2.99 3.67 3.53
N ALA A 25 3.25 4.38 2.43
CA ALA A 25 2.63 4.12 1.14
C ALA A 25 2.93 2.70 0.62
N ARG A 26 2.13 1.74 1.07
CA ARG A 26 1.99 0.44 0.44
C ARG A 26 1.33 0.69 -0.92
N PRO A 27 1.73 -0.02 -1.98
CA PRO A 27 0.96 0.02 -3.21
C PRO A 27 -0.46 -0.46 -2.90
N VAL A 28 -1.43 0.47 -2.91
CA VAL A 28 -2.83 0.10 -3.08
C VAL A 28 -2.89 -0.63 -4.43
N PRO A 29 -3.48 -1.84 -4.52
CA PRO A 29 -3.62 -2.53 -5.79
C PRO A 29 -4.22 -1.53 -6.78
N PRO A 30 -3.55 -1.24 -7.90
CA PRO A 30 -3.79 -0.01 -8.65
C PRO A 30 -5.27 0.12 -8.95
N ALA A 31 -5.83 1.28 -8.61
CA ALA A 31 -7.18 1.65 -8.98
C ALA A 31 -7.35 1.32 -10.45
N GLY A 32 -8.14 0.28 -10.72
CA GLY A 32 -8.04 -0.42 -12.00
C GLY A 32 -8.33 0.58 -13.10
N ARG A 33 -7.33 0.88 -13.92
CA ARG A 33 -7.49 1.87 -14.99
C ARG A 33 -8.75 1.54 -15.79
N PRO A 34 -9.47 2.55 -16.31
CA PRO A 34 -10.31 2.34 -17.47
C PRO A 34 -9.44 1.70 -18.55
N ILE A 35 -9.64 0.41 -18.79
CA ILE A 35 -9.08 -0.28 -19.94
C ILE A 35 -9.87 0.24 -21.13
N ASP A 36 -9.22 1.13 -21.87
CA ASP A 36 -9.66 1.60 -23.18
C ASP A 36 -9.09 0.58 -24.19
N PRO A 37 -9.89 -0.30 -24.82
CA PRO A 37 -9.39 -1.52 -25.49
C PRO A 37 -8.52 -1.30 -26.75
N ALA A 38 -8.19 -0.05 -27.08
CA ALA A 38 -7.77 0.39 -28.41
C ALA A 38 -6.34 0.95 -28.50
N ALA A 39 -5.46 0.69 -27.52
CA ALA A 39 -4.04 0.98 -27.64
C ALA A 39 -3.33 -0.16 -28.40
N GLN A 40 -3.16 -0.02 -29.71
CA GLN A 40 -2.49 -1.04 -30.55
C GLN A 40 -0.97 -1.13 -30.30
N GLY A 41 -0.39 -0.23 -29.51
CA GLY A 41 1.04 -0.15 -29.21
C GLY A 41 1.35 0.22 -27.76
N TRP A 42 2.26 1.16 -27.57
CA TRP A 42 2.69 1.64 -26.27
C TRP A 42 1.72 2.67 -25.69
N SER A 43 1.57 2.67 -24.37
CA SER A 43 0.89 3.74 -23.64
C SER A 43 1.74 4.17 -22.44
N VAL A 44 1.95 5.47 -22.32
CA VAL A 44 2.72 6.07 -21.23
C VAL A 44 1.81 7.00 -20.45
N THR A 45 1.87 6.94 -19.13
CA THR A 45 1.26 7.92 -18.25
C THR A 45 2.31 8.44 -17.30
N VAL A 46 2.33 9.75 -17.15
CA VAL A 46 3.17 10.47 -16.21
C VAL A 46 2.24 11.23 -15.26
N GLY A 47 2.63 11.31 -13.99
CA GLY A 47 1.80 11.90 -12.95
C GLY A 47 2.57 12.06 -11.65
N ALA A 48 1.84 12.45 -10.61
CA ALA A 48 2.35 12.50 -9.25
C ALA A 48 1.22 12.12 -8.28
N ALA A 49 1.61 11.56 -7.14
CA ALA A 49 0.72 11.18 -6.05
C ALA A 49 1.31 11.64 -4.71
N PRO A 50 0.85 12.77 -4.15
CA PRO A 50 0.90 12.98 -2.71
C PRO A 50 0.19 11.84 -1.97
N ILE A 51 0.86 11.28 -0.97
CA ILE A 51 0.38 10.20 -0.12
C ILE A 51 0.67 10.57 1.33
N LEU A 52 -0.39 10.67 2.14
CA LEU A 52 -0.31 10.78 3.58
C LEU A 52 -0.21 9.39 4.18
N THR A 53 0.81 9.34 5.01
CA THR A 53 1.45 8.16 5.54
C THR A 53 2.05 8.55 6.90
N PRO A 54 2.91 7.72 7.52
CA PRO A 54 3.96 7.89 8.49
C PRO A 54 5.27 7.40 7.90
N MET A 55 6.27 7.46 8.76
CA MET A 55 7.64 7.32 8.37
C MET A 55 8.01 5.90 7.89
N TRP A 56 7.41 4.83 8.42
CA TRP A 56 7.79 3.45 8.10
C TRP A 56 6.67 2.45 8.45
N GLN A 57 6.74 1.21 7.95
CA GLN A 57 5.71 0.18 8.18
C GLN A 57 5.68 -0.26 9.65
N GLY A 58 4.63 0.13 10.38
CA GLY A 58 4.47 -0.07 11.82
C GLY A 58 4.61 1.21 12.63
N SER A 59 4.86 2.36 11.99
CA SER A 59 5.08 3.64 12.66
C SER A 59 3.78 4.29 13.13
N ARG A 60 3.87 5.04 14.24
CA ARG A 60 2.77 5.89 14.72
C ARG A 60 2.78 7.32 14.16
N ASP A 61 3.89 7.77 13.56
CA ASP A 61 4.16 9.21 13.31
C ASP A 61 4.03 9.59 11.82
N MET A 62 3.09 10.49 11.48
CA MET A 62 2.70 10.79 10.09
C MET A 62 3.79 11.48 9.23
N ALA A 63 3.70 11.25 7.92
CA ALA A 63 4.62 11.62 6.86
C ALA A 63 3.84 11.86 5.56
N LEU A 64 4.11 12.96 4.87
CA LEU A 64 3.63 13.23 3.53
C LEU A 64 4.77 12.96 2.55
N SER A 65 4.51 12.14 1.53
CA SER A 65 5.46 11.86 0.44
C SER A 65 4.80 12.14 -0.91
N ILE A 66 5.57 12.59 -1.92
CA ILE A 66 5.06 12.78 -3.29
C ILE A 66 5.75 11.82 -4.23
N PHE A 67 5.08 10.72 -4.55
CA PHE A 67 5.60 9.72 -5.48
C PHE A 67 5.36 10.15 -6.93
N PRO A 68 6.36 10.07 -7.82
CA PRO A 68 6.11 10.14 -9.25
C PRO A 68 5.27 8.93 -9.70
N ASP A 69 4.32 9.16 -10.61
CA ASP A 69 3.49 8.13 -11.22
C ASP A 69 3.90 7.92 -12.68
N LEU A 70 4.93 7.12 -12.91
CA LEU A 70 5.28 6.62 -14.24
C LEU A 70 4.63 5.25 -14.43
N ARG A 71 3.83 5.11 -15.50
CA ARG A 71 3.15 3.86 -15.87
C ARG A 71 3.22 3.63 -17.38
N ILE A 72 4.05 2.69 -17.79
CA ILE A 72 4.28 2.26 -19.17
C ILE A 72 3.57 0.92 -19.39
N ASN A 73 2.83 0.76 -20.48
CA ASN A 73 2.16 -0.50 -20.83
C ASN A 73 2.27 -0.73 -22.33
N TYR A 74 2.63 -1.93 -22.75
CA TYR A 74 2.58 -2.36 -24.15
C TYR A 74 1.40 -3.32 -24.33
N LYS A 75 0.39 -2.86 -25.09
CA LYS A 75 -0.90 -3.55 -25.27
C LYS A 75 -1.45 -3.98 -23.90
N ASP A 76 -1.71 -5.27 -23.73
CA ASP A 76 -2.02 -5.91 -22.45
C ASP A 76 -1.04 -7.06 -22.15
N ALA A 77 0.22 -6.92 -22.61
CA ALA A 77 1.27 -7.92 -22.48
C ALA A 77 2.33 -7.51 -21.45
N ILE A 78 2.88 -6.29 -21.53
CA ILE A 78 3.94 -5.81 -20.64
C ILE A 78 3.42 -4.60 -19.86
N PHE A 79 3.71 -4.55 -18.56
CA PHE A 79 3.47 -3.39 -17.70
C PHE A 79 4.74 -3.02 -16.96
N ALA A 80 4.97 -1.72 -16.76
CA ALA A 80 5.99 -1.19 -15.88
C ALA A 80 5.44 0.02 -15.10
N SER A 81 5.51 -0.02 -13.78
CA SER A 81 5.19 1.12 -12.92
C SER A 81 6.00 1.10 -11.62
N ILE A 82 6.05 2.24 -10.93
CA ILE A 82 6.65 2.32 -9.59
C ILE A 82 5.92 1.42 -8.56
N PRO A 83 4.57 1.43 -8.43
CA PRO A 83 3.88 0.57 -7.46
C PRO A 83 3.77 -0.92 -7.87
N ASP A 84 3.70 -1.23 -9.16
CA ASP A 84 3.50 -2.60 -9.68
C ASP A 84 4.80 -3.27 -10.14
N GLY A 85 5.90 -2.53 -10.25
CA GLY A 85 7.14 -3.01 -10.85
C GLY A 85 7.03 -3.22 -12.35
N LEU A 86 8.01 -3.94 -12.91
CA LEU A 86 8.02 -4.46 -14.28
C LEU A 86 7.42 -5.86 -14.29
N GLY A 87 6.57 -6.19 -15.26
CA GLY A 87 6.07 -7.56 -15.42
C GLY A 87 5.50 -7.87 -16.79
N TRP A 88 5.37 -9.17 -17.05
CA TRP A 88 4.89 -9.73 -18.31
C TRP A 88 3.70 -10.66 -18.05
N ASN A 89 2.57 -10.39 -18.69
CA ASN A 89 1.41 -11.26 -18.77
C ASN A 89 1.70 -12.39 -19.77
N ALA A 90 2.55 -13.36 -19.38
CA ALA A 90 2.87 -14.55 -20.18
C ALA A 90 1.61 -15.39 -20.48
N VAL A 91 0.66 -15.42 -19.54
CA VAL A 91 -0.73 -15.84 -19.77
C VAL A 91 -1.62 -14.59 -19.75
N ASN A 92 -2.49 -14.45 -20.74
CA ASN A 92 -3.59 -13.48 -20.75
C ASN A 92 -4.77 -14.03 -21.57
N ARG A 93 -5.70 -14.74 -20.92
CA ARG A 93 -6.81 -15.44 -21.59
C ARG A 93 -7.98 -15.65 -20.62
N ASP A 94 -9.22 -15.51 -21.09
CA ASP A 94 -10.45 -15.87 -20.35
C ASP A 94 -10.52 -15.29 -18.92
N GLY A 95 -10.07 -14.04 -18.78
CA GLY A 95 -10.03 -13.32 -17.49
C GLY A 95 -8.83 -13.65 -16.59
N TRP A 96 -8.04 -14.67 -16.93
CA TRP A 96 -6.79 -15.01 -16.25
C TRP A 96 -5.60 -14.21 -16.77
N LYS A 97 -4.69 -13.87 -15.87
CA LYS A 97 -3.34 -13.40 -16.18
C LYS A 97 -2.32 -14.05 -15.26
N ALA A 98 -1.17 -14.41 -15.79
CA ALA A 98 -0.05 -14.88 -14.99
C ALA A 98 1.28 -14.59 -15.68
N GLY A 99 2.36 -14.54 -14.91
CA GLY A 99 3.71 -14.42 -15.45
C GLY A 99 4.70 -13.81 -14.47
N PRO A 100 5.94 -13.55 -14.91
CA PRO A 100 6.99 -13.01 -14.08
C PRO A 100 6.79 -11.53 -13.78
N LEU A 101 7.32 -11.09 -12.64
CA LEU A 101 7.48 -9.68 -12.30
C LEU A 101 8.78 -9.41 -11.51
N ALA A 102 9.20 -8.16 -11.55
CA ALA A 102 10.31 -7.60 -10.80
C ALA A 102 9.86 -6.26 -10.18
N LYS A 103 10.01 -6.14 -8.86
CA LYS A 103 9.70 -4.94 -8.09
C LYS A 103 10.97 -4.42 -7.42
N MET A 104 10.97 -3.12 -7.08
CA MET A 104 11.98 -2.54 -6.20
C MET A 104 11.32 -2.19 -4.88
N ARG A 105 11.90 -2.65 -3.78
CA ARG A 105 11.57 -2.21 -2.42
C ARG A 105 12.56 -1.13 -2.02
N PHE A 106 12.06 0.05 -1.69
CA PHE A 106 12.89 1.12 -1.13
C PHE A 106 13.42 0.71 0.25
N GLY A 107 14.59 1.23 0.61
CA GLY A 107 15.22 0.98 1.91
C GLY A 107 14.47 1.62 3.08
N ARG A 108 14.96 1.36 4.29
CA ARG A 108 14.50 2.00 5.53
C ARG A 108 15.69 2.67 6.22
N ASP A 109 15.74 3.99 6.13
CA ASP A 109 16.67 4.88 6.83
C ASP A 109 16.22 5.04 8.30
N GLU A 110 17.16 5.09 9.25
CA GLU A 110 16.82 5.16 10.68
C GLU A 110 16.44 6.55 11.18
N ASP A 111 16.79 7.61 10.44
CA ASP A 111 16.41 9.00 10.74
C ASP A 111 15.24 9.48 9.87
N ARG A 112 15.17 8.99 8.61
CA ARG A 112 14.19 9.43 7.60
C ARG A 112 13.10 8.40 7.26
N GLY A 113 13.15 7.20 7.83
CA GLY A 113 12.15 6.16 7.60
C GLY A 113 12.25 5.49 6.23
N GLY A 114 11.12 5.00 5.71
CA GLY A 114 11.03 4.14 4.53
C GLY A 114 10.60 4.81 3.23
N SER A 115 10.51 6.14 3.17
CA SER A 115 10.11 6.86 1.95
C SER A 115 11.27 7.70 1.38
N PRO A 116 11.77 7.40 0.16
CA PRO A 116 12.76 8.25 -0.51
C PRO A 116 12.15 9.52 -1.13
N PHE A 117 10.83 9.67 -1.09
CA PHE A 117 10.09 10.82 -1.62
C PHE A 117 9.39 11.64 -0.52
N LEU A 118 9.95 11.58 0.70
CA LEU A 118 9.47 12.31 1.87
C LEU A 118 9.51 13.82 1.65
N ILE A 119 8.40 14.50 1.94
CA ILE A 119 8.28 15.96 1.91
C ILE A 119 8.26 16.53 3.33
N THR A 120 7.53 15.89 4.25
CA THR A 120 7.48 16.26 5.67
C THR A 120 7.04 15.07 6.51
N GLY A 121 7.42 15.05 7.79
CA GLY A 121 7.28 13.95 8.73
C GLY A 121 8.62 13.59 9.38
N SER A 122 8.57 13.14 10.63
CA SER A 122 9.73 12.62 11.37
C SER A 122 9.29 11.50 12.33
N SER A 123 10.20 10.59 12.68
CA SER A 123 9.94 9.52 13.65
C SER A 123 11.26 9.08 14.28
N ASP A 124 11.42 9.36 15.57
CA ASP A 124 12.61 8.96 16.32
C ASP A 124 12.62 7.46 16.65
N ALA A 125 11.55 6.74 16.32
CA ALA A 125 11.33 5.35 16.70
C ALA A 125 12.42 4.39 16.22
N LEU A 126 13.00 4.66 15.05
CA LEU A 126 14.01 3.82 14.40
C LEU A 126 15.45 4.13 14.83
N ARG A 127 15.73 5.25 15.51
CA ARG A 127 17.11 5.60 15.88
C ARG A 127 17.78 4.49 16.67
N GLY A 128 18.93 4.01 16.18
CA GLY A 128 19.70 2.89 16.72
C GLY A 128 19.35 1.53 16.09
N MET A 129 18.29 1.43 15.29
CA MET A 129 17.95 0.20 14.54
C MET A 129 18.86 0.01 13.32
N GLY A 130 19.50 1.06 12.81
CA GLY A 130 20.30 1.02 11.60
C GLY A 130 19.48 1.01 10.31
N ASN A 131 20.21 1.26 9.22
CA ASN A 131 19.67 1.39 7.87
C ASN A 131 19.49 0.03 7.18
N ILE A 132 18.36 -0.13 6.48
CA ILE A 132 18.09 -1.24 5.57
C ILE A 132 18.23 -0.70 4.14
N ALA A 133 19.08 -1.34 3.33
CA ALA A 133 19.26 -0.96 1.93
C ALA A 133 17.99 -1.19 1.09
N ALA A 134 17.96 -0.66 -0.13
CA ALA A 134 16.95 -1.07 -1.11
C ALA A 134 17.12 -2.55 -1.50
N ALA A 135 16.04 -3.19 -1.93
CA ALA A 135 16.05 -4.57 -2.39
C ALA A 135 15.36 -4.72 -3.75
N ALA A 136 15.89 -5.60 -4.59
CA ALA A 136 15.19 -6.09 -5.78
C ALA A 136 14.31 -7.28 -5.37
N GLU A 137 13.03 -7.25 -5.71
CA GLU A 137 12.08 -8.33 -5.46
C GLU A 137 11.71 -9.02 -6.78
N LEU A 138 12.18 -10.24 -7.00
CA LEU A 138 11.90 -11.02 -8.21
C LEU A 138 10.88 -12.13 -7.92
N GLY A 139 9.99 -12.40 -8.87
CA GLY A 139 9.02 -13.49 -8.73
C GLY A 139 7.95 -13.48 -9.81
N GLY A 140 6.70 -13.73 -9.41
CA GLY A 140 5.58 -13.84 -10.35
C GLY A 140 4.24 -13.50 -9.71
N PHE A 141 3.21 -13.47 -10.55
CA PHE A 141 1.83 -13.22 -10.15
C PHE A 141 0.86 -14.14 -10.87
N VAL A 142 -0.31 -14.31 -10.25
CA VAL A 142 -1.53 -14.87 -10.87
C VAL A 142 -2.69 -13.94 -10.53
N GLU A 143 -3.51 -13.64 -11.52
CA GLU A 143 -4.71 -12.81 -11.42
C GLU A 143 -5.87 -13.48 -12.15
N LYS A 144 -7.06 -13.42 -11.55
CA LYS A 144 -8.31 -13.84 -12.19
C LYS A 144 -9.36 -12.75 -12.07
N ARG A 145 -10.01 -12.43 -13.19
CA ARG A 145 -11.17 -11.53 -13.26
C ARG A 145 -12.43 -12.34 -13.52
N PHE A 146 -13.48 -12.08 -12.75
CA PHE A 146 -14.76 -12.78 -12.86
C PHE A 146 -15.89 -11.81 -12.49
N GLY A 147 -16.67 -11.40 -13.50
CA GLY A 147 -17.61 -10.29 -13.37
C GLY A 147 -16.94 -9.02 -12.85
N SER A 148 -17.50 -8.44 -11.79
CA SER A 148 -16.96 -7.26 -11.11
C SER A 148 -15.75 -7.53 -10.21
N TRP A 149 -15.34 -8.79 -10.01
CA TRP A 149 -14.28 -9.16 -9.09
C TRP A 149 -12.93 -9.40 -9.78
N ARG A 150 -11.86 -9.07 -9.05
CA ARG A 150 -10.46 -9.36 -9.39
C ARG A 150 -9.79 -10.00 -8.17
N ALA A 151 -9.40 -11.26 -8.27
CA ALA A 151 -8.47 -11.88 -7.34
C ALA A 151 -7.04 -11.76 -7.90
N ARG A 152 -6.05 -11.45 -7.06
CA ARG A 152 -4.63 -11.40 -7.43
C ARG A 152 -3.77 -11.94 -6.29
N VAL A 153 -2.77 -12.74 -6.66
CA VAL A 153 -1.70 -13.22 -5.78
C VAL A 153 -0.38 -12.87 -6.46
N GLU A 154 0.57 -12.35 -5.69
CA GLU A 154 1.97 -12.16 -6.11
C GLU A 154 2.87 -12.88 -5.11
N LEU A 155 3.93 -13.53 -5.59
CA LEU A 155 4.95 -14.18 -4.77
C LEU A 155 6.32 -13.71 -5.25
N ARG A 156 7.15 -13.19 -4.34
CA ARG A 156 8.43 -12.55 -4.66
C ARG A 156 9.50 -12.89 -3.63
N ARG A 157 10.77 -12.96 -4.05
CA ARG A 157 11.94 -13.08 -3.18
C ARG A 157 12.80 -11.82 -3.30
N GLY A 158 13.25 -11.30 -2.17
CA GLY A 158 14.18 -10.17 -2.12
C GLY A 158 15.63 -10.55 -2.38
N PHE A 159 16.40 -9.59 -2.89
CA PHE A 159 17.85 -9.61 -3.04
C PHE A 159 18.39 -8.23 -2.67
N GLY A 160 19.47 -8.17 -1.89
CA GLY A 160 20.01 -6.92 -1.35
C GLY A 160 19.46 -6.63 0.05
N GLY A 161 18.73 -5.53 0.23
CA GLY A 161 18.24 -5.07 1.54
C GLY A 161 17.40 -6.07 2.36
N HIS A 162 16.85 -7.12 1.74
CA HIS A 162 16.37 -8.31 2.43
C HIS A 162 16.47 -9.53 1.49
N GLU A 163 16.59 -10.73 2.05
CA GLU A 163 16.63 -11.99 1.28
C GLU A 163 15.34 -12.82 1.37
N GLY A 164 14.39 -12.34 2.19
CA GLY A 164 13.14 -13.04 2.47
C GLY A 164 12.16 -13.09 1.29
N VAL A 165 11.30 -14.11 1.34
CA VAL A 165 10.11 -14.28 0.48
C VAL A 165 8.93 -13.50 1.06
N ILE A 166 8.14 -12.87 0.18
CA ILE A 166 6.91 -12.13 0.47
C ILE A 166 5.82 -12.55 -0.53
N ALA A 167 4.59 -12.69 -0.04
CA ALA A 167 3.40 -12.98 -0.83
C ALA A 167 2.32 -11.93 -0.55
N ASP A 168 1.84 -11.25 -1.59
CA ASP A 168 0.73 -10.30 -1.51
C ASP A 168 -0.51 -10.91 -2.13
N THR A 169 -1.64 -10.80 -1.43
CA THR A 169 -2.95 -11.31 -1.86
C THR A 169 -3.98 -10.19 -1.80
N ALA A 170 -4.86 -10.12 -2.80
CA ALA A 170 -5.95 -9.15 -2.84
C ALA A 170 -7.17 -9.73 -3.55
N LEU A 171 -8.36 -9.47 -3.00
CA LEU A 171 -9.63 -9.61 -3.69
C LEU A 171 -10.25 -8.22 -3.81
N THR A 172 -10.62 -7.81 -5.01
CA THR A 172 -11.13 -6.46 -5.28
C THR A 172 -12.44 -6.54 -6.05
N TYR A 173 -13.51 -6.01 -5.46
CA TYR A 173 -14.74 -5.67 -6.15
C TYR A 173 -14.57 -4.34 -6.88
N ARG A 174 -14.99 -4.25 -8.14
CA ARG A 174 -14.93 -3.05 -8.97
C ARG A 174 -16.30 -2.72 -9.55
N THR A 175 -16.74 -1.49 -9.39
CA THR A 175 -17.98 -0.99 -9.97
C THR A 175 -17.79 0.39 -10.62
N ARG A 176 -18.79 0.85 -11.37
CA ARG A 176 -18.85 2.20 -11.93
C ARG A 176 -19.87 3.04 -11.17
N ALA A 177 -19.47 4.24 -10.78
CA ALA A 177 -20.33 5.26 -10.19
C ALA A 177 -20.33 6.48 -11.11
N GLY A 178 -21.29 6.51 -12.05
CA GLY A 178 -21.28 7.46 -13.17
C GLY A 178 -19.99 7.35 -13.98
N ARG A 179 -19.20 8.43 -14.04
CA ARG A 179 -17.89 8.47 -14.71
C ARG A 179 -16.74 7.88 -13.87
N ALA A 180 -16.94 7.62 -12.58
CA ALA A 180 -15.87 7.11 -11.71
C ALA A 180 -15.83 5.57 -11.71
N ILE A 181 -14.63 5.00 -11.60
CA ILE A 181 -14.42 3.59 -11.28
C ILE A 181 -14.11 3.51 -9.79
N VAL A 182 -14.96 2.80 -9.04
CA VAL A 182 -14.73 2.50 -7.62
C VAL A 182 -14.18 1.09 -7.52
N SER A 183 -13.18 0.88 -6.67
CA SER A 183 -12.62 -0.45 -6.36
C SER A 183 -12.41 -0.57 -4.86
N ILE A 184 -12.83 -1.68 -4.26
CA ILE A 184 -12.68 -1.95 -2.83
C ILE A 184 -12.51 -3.45 -2.58
N GLY A 185 -11.76 -3.83 -1.55
CA GLY A 185 -11.79 -5.20 -1.03
C GLY A 185 -10.60 -5.58 -0.17
N PRO A 186 -10.61 -6.80 0.41
CA PRO A 186 -9.60 -7.23 1.36
C PRO A 186 -8.25 -7.49 0.68
N ARG A 187 -7.17 -7.28 1.44
CA ARG A 187 -5.80 -7.63 1.09
C ARG A 187 -5.07 -8.23 2.28
N ALA A 188 -4.09 -9.10 2.02
CA ALA A 188 -3.17 -9.60 3.04
C ALA A 188 -1.79 -9.86 2.47
N THR A 189 -0.78 -9.62 3.29
CA THR A 189 0.62 -9.87 3.00
C THR A 189 1.14 -10.93 3.97
N ILE A 190 1.68 -12.02 3.43
CA ILE A 190 2.37 -13.08 4.15
C ILE A 190 3.85 -12.94 3.85
N ALA A 191 4.72 -13.13 4.84
CA ALA A 191 6.16 -13.02 4.63
C ALA A 191 6.93 -14.07 5.43
N SER A 192 8.03 -14.53 4.85
CA SER A 192 8.99 -15.46 5.48
C SER A 192 9.64 -14.85 6.73
N LYS A 193 10.19 -15.70 7.60
CA LYS A 193 10.95 -15.26 8.79
C LYS A 193 12.00 -14.22 8.39
N ALA A 194 12.84 -14.54 7.40
CA ALA A 194 13.91 -13.65 6.93
C ALA A 194 13.42 -12.25 6.53
N PHE A 195 12.22 -12.12 5.94
CA PHE A 195 11.66 -10.80 5.66
C PHE A 195 11.27 -10.06 6.95
N ILE A 196 10.46 -10.70 7.81
CA ILE A 196 9.91 -10.03 8.99
C ILE A 196 11.03 -9.70 10.00
N ASP A 197 12.03 -10.57 10.14
CA ASP A 197 13.21 -10.36 10.99
C ASP A 197 14.05 -9.17 10.53
N THR A 198 14.24 -8.98 9.21
CA THR A 198 14.97 -7.81 8.67
C THR A 198 14.30 -6.49 9.02
N TYR A 199 12.96 -6.42 9.00
CA TYR A 199 12.24 -5.16 9.20
C TYR A 199 11.79 -4.91 10.65
N PHE A 200 11.51 -5.96 11.42
CA PHE A 200 10.90 -5.92 12.76
C PHE A 200 11.68 -6.68 13.84
N GLY A 201 12.72 -7.43 13.47
CA GLY A 201 13.64 -8.06 14.42
C GLY A 201 14.48 -7.04 15.19
N ILE A 202 14.99 -7.46 16.35
CA ILE A 202 15.86 -6.65 17.22
C ILE A 202 17.00 -7.53 17.72
N ASP A 203 18.20 -7.33 17.18
CA ASP A 203 19.42 -8.02 17.60
C ASP A 203 20.01 -7.44 18.90
N THR A 204 21.04 -8.07 19.46
CA THR A 204 21.67 -7.66 20.72
C THR A 204 22.35 -6.29 20.65
N ALA A 205 22.88 -5.89 19.49
CA ALA A 205 23.52 -4.59 19.30
C ALA A 205 22.48 -3.47 19.13
N GLN A 206 21.42 -3.71 18.36
CA GLN A 206 20.24 -2.85 18.28
C GLN A 206 19.59 -2.68 19.66
N SER A 207 19.42 -3.78 20.42
CA SER A 207 18.89 -3.75 21.78
C SER A 207 19.72 -2.85 22.70
N ARG A 208 21.06 -2.94 22.66
CA ARG A 208 21.96 -2.05 23.42
C ARG A 208 21.89 -0.58 23.00
N ARG A 209 21.75 -0.28 21.70
CA ARG A 209 21.66 1.10 21.19
C ARG A 209 20.29 1.74 21.43
N THR A 210 19.23 0.95 21.45
CA THR A 210 17.85 1.44 21.53
C THR A 210 17.24 1.34 22.93
N GLY A 211 17.67 0.38 23.75
CA GLY A 211 16.98 -0.01 24.98
C GLY A 211 15.76 -0.92 24.76
N LEU A 212 15.40 -1.24 23.51
CA LEU A 212 14.35 -2.23 23.22
C LEU A 212 14.84 -3.64 23.55
N ARG A 213 13.95 -4.51 24.03
CA ARG A 213 14.28 -5.93 24.22
C ARG A 213 14.60 -6.60 22.87
N THR A 214 15.51 -7.56 22.86
CA THR A 214 15.75 -8.40 21.69
C THR A 214 14.48 -9.13 21.24
N TYR A 215 14.37 -9.34 19.93
CA TYR A 215 13.21 -9.98 19.31
C TYR A 215 13.62 -10.68 18.03
N ALA A 216 13.44 -12.00 17.99
CA ALA A 216 13.55 -12.79 16.78
C ALA A 216 12.13 -12.98 16.22
N ALA A 217 11.83 -12.34 15.10
CA ALA A 217 10.53 -12.45 14.46
C ALA A 217 10.31 -13.86 13.89
N SER A 218 9.06 -14.31 13.85
CA SER A 218 8.63 -15.48 13.10
C SER A 218 8.29 -15.13 11.65
N GLY A 219 8.09 -16.14 10.80
CA GLY A 219 7.40 -15.96 9.51
C GLY A 219 5.89 -16.09 9.69
N GLY A 220 5.10 -15.51 8.79
CA GLY A 220 3.64 -15.63 8.82
C GLY A 220 2.92 -14.45 8.19
N VAL A 221 1.71 -14.16 8.67
CA VAL A 221 0.94 -12.99 8.24
C VAL A 221 1.64 -11.73 8.72
N LEU A 222 2.26 -11.00 7.79
CA LEU A 222 2.84 -9.68 8.06
C LEU A 222 1.73 -8.65 8.29
N SER A 223 0.66 -8.70 7.50
CA SER A 223 -0.51 -7.84 7.69
C SER A 223 -1.74 -8.29 6.90
N TYR A 224 -2.90 -7.79 7.29
CA TYR A 224 -4.19 -7.99 6.62
C TYR A 224 -5.05 -6.75 6.75
N GLY A 225 -5.95 -6.49 5.80
CA GLY A 225 -6.69 -5.24 5.76
C GLY A 225 -7.65 -5.10 4.60
N ILE A 226 -8.11 -3.87 4.38
CA ILE A 226 -8.98 -3.48 3.26
C ILE A 226 -8.34 -2.33 2.48
N GLY A 227 -8.36 -2.43 1.15
CA GLY A 227 -7.94 -1.36 0.23
C GLY A 227 -9.12 -0.79 -0.54
N GLY A 228 -9.09 0.51 -0.84
CA GLY A 228 -10.12 1.22 -1.58
C GLY A 228 -9.53 2.24 -2.55
N SER A 229 -10.22 2.50 -3.67
CA SER A 229 -9.85 3.57 -4.59
C SER A 229 -11.02 4.04 -5.45
N VAL A 230 -10.97 5.32 -5.84
CA VAL A 230 -11.90 5.98 -6.75
C VAL A 230 -11.10 6.68 -7.84
N LEU A 231 -11.17 6.15 -9.07
CA LEU A 231 -10.55 6.75 -10.25
C LEU A 231 -11.62 7.51 -11.05
N ARG A 232 -11.45 8.83 -11.18
CA ARG A 232 -12.33 9.72 -11.93
C ARG A 232 -11.58 10.33 -13.13
N PRO A 233 -11.91 9.94 -14.38
CA PRO A 233 -11.37 10.59 -15.57
C PRO A 233 -11.88 12.03 -15.65
N ILE A 234 -10.97 13.00 -15.70
CA ILE A 234 -11.29 14.41 -15.89
C ILE A 234 -11.66 14.63 -17.36
N ASN A 235 -10.80 14.17 -18.26
CA ASN A 235 -11.00 14.24 -19.71
C ASN A 235 -10.46 12.94 -20.37
N ARG A 236 -10.31 12.93 -21.71
CA ARG A 236 -9.85 11.73 -22.46
C ARG A 236 -8.39 11.34 -22.20
N ARG A 237 -7.58 12.22 -21.62
CA ARG A 237 -6.13 12.07 -21.37
C ARG A 237 -5.76 12.08 -19.89
N SER A 238 -6.47 12.76 -19.00
CA SER A 238 -6.14 12.82 -17.57
C SER A 238 -7.21 12.25 -16.63
N ALA A 239 -6.75 11.69 -15.51
CA ALA A 239 -7.58 11.14 -14.45
C ALA A 239 -7.00 11.46 -13.07
N VAL A 240 -7.89 11.66 -12.10
CA VAL A 240 -7.55 11.70 -10.67
C VAL A 240 -7.91 10.36 -10.04
N THR A 241 -7.08 9.90 -9.12
CA THR A 241 -7.26 8.67 -8.36
C THR A 241 -7.12 8.97 -6.88
N LEU A 242 -8.23 8.95 -6.15
CA LEU A 242 -8.19 8.83 -4.69
C LEU A 242 -7.93 7.36 -4.36
N PHE A 243 -7.01 7.08 -3.45
CA PHE A 243 -6.79 5.74 -2.93
C PHE A 243 -6.59 5.76 -1.42
N THR A 244 -7.07 4.71 -0.77
CA THR A 244 -6.96 4.54 0.67
C THR A 244 -6.81 3.06 1.01
N GLY A 245 -6.39 2.75 2.22
CA GLY A 245 -6.48 1.42 2.79
C GLY A 245 -6.49 1.50 4.30
N LEU A 246 -6.76 0.39 4.97
CA LEU A 246 -6.65 0.18 6.41
C LEU A 246 -6.19 -1.26 6.63
N ASP A 247 -4.91 -1.43 6.95
CA ASP A 247 -4.33 -2.71 7.31
C ASP A 247 -4.09 -2.80 8.83
N ARG A 248 -3.86 -4.02 9.30
CA ARG A 248 -3.36 -4.34 10.64
C ARG A 248 -2.14 -5.25 10.50
N LEU A 249 -1.08 -4.97 11.24
CA LEU A 249 0.07 -5.87 11.37
C LEU A 249 -0.36 -7.16 12.09
N GLY A 250 0.00 -8.30 11.52
CA GLY A 250 -0.13 -9.60 12.18
C GLY A 250 0.92 -9.77 13.26
N ASP A 251 0.75 -10.77 14.12
CA ASP A 251 1.50 -10.89 15.38
C ASP A 251 3.02 -11.01 15.17
N ALA A 252 3.47 -11.71 14.12
CA ALA A 252 4.89 -11.86 13.76
C ALA A 252 5.65 -10.53 13.61
N ALA A 253 4.98 -9.45 13.22
CA ALA A 253 5.53 -8.09 13.22
C ALA A 253 5.03 -7.28 14.42
N GLY A 254 3.76 -7.42 14.77
CA GLY A 254 3.07 -6.62 15.79
C GLY A 254 3.48 -6.92 17.23
N ASP A 255 4.09 -8.08 17.51
CA ASP A 255 4.65 -8.43 18.82
C ASP A 255 6.06 -7.88 19.05
N SER A 256 6.73 -7.39 18.00
CA SER A 256 8.04 -6.75 18.12
C SER A 256 7.98 -5.58 19.11
N PRO A 257 8.94 -5.46 20.05
CA PRO A 257 9.08 -4.30 20.94
C PRO A 257 9.10 -2.97 20.18
N LEU A 258 9.68 -2.93 18.97
CA LEU A 258 9.66 -1.76 18.09
C LEU A 258 8.23 -1.30 17.79
N ILE A 259 7.31 -2.23 17.52
CA ILE A 259 5.90 -1.92 17.25
C ILE A 259 5.12 -1.64 18.53
N ARG A 260 5.38 -2.41 19.59
CA ARG A 260 4.63 -2.31 20.85
C ARG A 260 4.93 -1.02 21.63
N GLU A 261 6.17 -0.55 21.58
CA GLU A 261 6.64 0.59 22.40
C GLU A 261 6.76 1.89 21.59
N ARG A 262 7.15 1.78 20.31
CA ARG A 262 7.45 2.95 19.44
C ARG A 262 6.57 3.07 18.20
N GLY A 263 5.74 2.06 17.92
CA GLY A 263 4.92 1.97 16.73
C GLY A 263 3.43 1.89 17.03
N ARG A 264 2.70 1.28 16.09
CA ARG A 264 1.32 0.82 16.24
C ARG A 264 1.05 -0.32 15.26
N ARG A 265 0.05 -1.15 15.58
CA ARG A 265 -0.39 -2.23 14.69
C ARG A 265 -1.39 -1.83 13.62
N MET A 266 -2.05 -0.68 13.73
CA MET A 266 -3.06 -0.24 12.76
C MET A 266 -2.43 0.67 11.70
N GLN A 267 -2.84 0.51 10.44
CA GLN A 267 -2.03 0.80 9.26
C GLN A 267 -2.87 1.27 8.03
N PHE A 268 -3.58 2.40 8.11
CA PHE A 268 -4.24 3.03 6.93
C PHE A 268 -3.33 3.78 5.97
N THR A 269 -3.76 4.06 4.74
CA THR A 269 -3.04 4.95 3.83
C THR A 269 -4.05 5.90 3.20
N LEU A 270 -3.64 7.12 2.82
CA LEU A 270 -4.46 8.03 2.01
C LEU A 270 -3.59 8.68 0.93
N GLY A 271 -4.00 8.63 -0.34
CA GLY A 271 -3.28 9.30 -1.41
C GLY A 271 -4.19 9.80 -2.54
N LEU A 272 -3.70 10.83 -3.22
CA LEU A 272 -4.38 11.49 -4.33
C LEU A 272 -3.45 11.57 -5.53
N GLY A 273 -3.58 10.63 -6.46
CA GLY A 273 -2.81 10.62 -7.71
C GLY A 273 -3.48 11.44 -8.80
N TYR A 274 -2.71 12.28 -9.51
CA TYR A 274 -3.09 12.81 -10.82
C TYR A 274 -2.17 12.20 -11.89
N GLY A 275 -2.77 11.70 -12.98
CA GLY A 275 -2.01 11.14 -14.11
C GLY A 275 -2.50 11.67 -15.46
N TYR A 276 -1.54 12.01 -16.33
CA TYR A 276 -1.75 12.38 -17.73
C TYR A 276 -1.21 11.30 -18.67
N ARG A 277 -2.08 10.78 -19.54
CA ARG A 277 -1.78 9.73 -20.52
C ARG A 277 -1.38 10.34 -21.87
N PHE A 278 -0.16 10.05 -22.28
CA PHE A 278 0.29 10.21 -23.66
C PHE A 278 -0.18 9.01 -24.49
N ARG A 279 -0.62 9.27 -25.72
CA ARG A 279 -0.76 8.26 -26.75
C ARG A 279 0.43 8.43 -27.68
N LEU A 280 1.15 7.33 -27.91
CA LEU A 280 2.22 7.15 -28.88
C LEU A 280 1.69 6.16 -29.94
#